data_AF-A0A536XKZ2-F1
#
_entry.id   AF-A0A536XKZ2-F1
#
_cell.length_a   1.000
_cell.length_b   1.000
_cell.length_c   1.000
_cell.angle_alpha   90.00
_cell.angle_beta   90.00
_cell.angle_gamma   90.00
#
_symmetry.space_group_name_H-M   'P 1'
#
loop_
_entity.id
_entity.type
_entity.pdbx_description
1 polymer ?
#
loop_
_entity_poly.entity_id
_entity_poly.type
_entity_poly.pdbx_seq_one_letter_code
_entity_poly.pdbx_strand_id
1 'polypeptide(L)'
;MQTSISPRRVPPSMNFPFNPLDHPDAEVTRAYFCQLTGRSRVSAYRLERSDPRWPKPVLRGKRVFYKAIDCKRYLLSVQPGDNKA
;
A
#
# COMPACT_ATOMS: atom_id res chain seq x y z
N MET A 1 -36.62 -20.08 -37.26
CA MET A 1 -35.29 -19.44 -37.24
C MET A 1 -35.47 -17.95 -36.97
N GLN A 2 -35.14 -17.47 -35.76
CA GLN A 2 -34.53 -16.14 -35.53
C GLN A 2 -34.18 -15.98 -34.04
N THR A 3 -32.89 -15.80 -33.80
CA THR A 3 -32.23 -15.68 -32.50
C THR A 3 -32.26 -14.23 -32.04
N SER A 4 -32.96 -13.95 -30.94
CA SER A 4 -32.92 -12.64 -30.28
C SER A 4 -31.66 -12.55 -29.42
N ILE A 5 -30.66 -11.82 -29.90
CA ILE A 5 -29.40 -11.59 -29.21
C ILE A 5 -29.64 -10.48 -28.18
N SER A 6 -29.72 -10.85 -26.91
CA SER A 6 -29.74 -9.88 -25.81
C SER A 6 -28.46 -9.04 -25.84
N PRO A 7 -28.52 -7.70 -25.60
CA PRO A 7 -27.32 -6.90 -25.48
C PRO A 7 -26.49 -7.43 -24.31
N ARG A 8 -25.29 -7.91 -24.64
CA ARG A 8 -24.27 -8.36 -23.70
C ARG A 8 -24.04 -7.22 -22.70
N ARG A 9 -24.50 -7.39 -21.45
CA ARG A 9 -24.10 -6.54 -20.32
C ARG A 9 -22.58 -6.49 -20.35
N VAL A 10 -22.04 -5.32 -20.70
CA VAL A 10 -20.62 -5.02 -20.46
C VAL A 10 -20.46 -5.17 -18.94
N PRO A 11 -19.64 -6.11 -18.45
CA PRO A 11 -19.39 -6.18 -17.01
C PRO A 11 -18.85 -4.81 -16.59
N PRO A 12 -19.28 -4.26 -15.44
CA PRO A 12 -18.77 -2.99 -14.96
C PRO A 12 -17.25 -3.06 -14.95
N SER A 13 -16.63 -2.06 -15.58
CA SER A 13 -15.19 -1.81 -15.55
C SER A 13 -14.63 -2.27 -14.21
N MET A 14 -13.70 -3.24 -14.25
CA MET A 14 -13.07 -3.82 -13.06
C MET A 14 -12.64 -2.68 -12.14
N ASN A 15 -13.35 -2.54 -11.01
CA ASN A 15 -13.02 -1.57 -9.99
C ASN A 15 -11.74 -2.08 -9.33
N PHE A 16 -10.57 -1.76 -9.91
CA PHE A 16 -9.30 -2.09 -9.31
C PHE A 16 -9.32 -1.49 -7.90
N PRO A 17 -9.14 -2.30 -6.83
CA PRO A 17 -9.13 -1.77 -5.49
C PRO A 17 -8.02 -0.73 -5.42
N PHE A 18 -8.37 0.51 -5.05
CA PHE A 18 -7.41 1.60 -4.90
C PHE A 18 -6.27 1.14 -3.99
N ASN A 19 -5.08 0.96 -4.57
CA ASN A 19 -3.88 0.64 -3.83
C ASN A 19 -3.12 1.94 -3.59
N PRO A 20 -3.05 2.43 -2.34
CA PRO A 20 -2.36 3.68 -2.06
C PRO A 20 -0.86 3.64 -2.39
N LEU A 21 -0.25 2.45 -2.52
CA LEU A 21 1.16 2.32 -2.92
C LEU A 21 1.43 2.61 -4.41
N ASP A 22 0.39 2.67 -5.24
CA ASP A 22 0.50 3.01 -6.67
C ASP A 22 0.41 4.52 -6.92
N HIS A 23 0.11 5.31 -5.88
CA HIS A 23 0.02 6.76 -5.94
C HIS A 23 1.12 7.40 -5.07
N PRO A 24 2.14 8.05 -5.65
CA PRO A 24 3.30 8.55 -4.89
C PRO A 24 2.93 9.61 -3.84
N ASP A 25 1.88 10.39 -4.12
CA ASP A 25 1.38 11.46 -3.24
C ASP A 25 0.39 10.96 -2.18
N ALA A 26 0.04 9.67 -2.20
CA ALA A 26 -0.84 9.11 -1.19
C ALA A 26 -0.14 8.98 0.17
N GLU A 27 -0.94 9.10 1.23
CA GLU A 27 -0.54 8.86 2.60
C GLU A 27 -1.26 7.60 3.10
N VAL A 28 -0.51 6.71 3.76
CA VAL A 28 -1.07 5.50 4.38
C VAL A 28 -0.98 5.58 5.88
N THR A 29 -1.98 5.05 6.58
CA THR A 29 -1.96 5.03 8.04
C THR A 29 -0.87 4.08 8.55
N ARG A 30 -0.34 4.36 9.75
CA ARG A 30 0.57 3.43 10.42
C ARG A 30 -0.02 2.02 10.52
N ALA A 31 -1.32 1.91 10.82
CA ALA A 31 -1.99 0.63 10.95
C ALA A 31 -1.95 -0.19 9.65
N TYR A 32 -2.23 0.46 8.51
CA TYR A 32 -2.16 -0.17 7.19
C TYR A 32 -0.74 -0.64 6.87
N PHE A 33 0.27 0.20 7.10
CA PHE A 33 1.66 -0.19 6.81
C PHE A 33 2.18 -1.31 7.74
N CYS A 34 1.74 -1.33 9.00
CA CYS A 34 2.01 -2.45 9.91
C CYS A 34 1.43 -3.76 9.37
N GLN A 35 0.21 -3.73 8.82
CA GLN A 35 -0.41 -4.89 8.20
C GLN A 35 0.40 -5.38 6.98
N LEU A 36 0.88 -4.47 6.12
CA LEU A 36 1.69 -4.83 4.95
C LEU A 36 3.05 -5.46 5.32
N THR A 37 3.66 -4.99 6.40
CA THR A 37 4.97 -5.50 6.85
C THR A 37 4.86 -6.70 7.79
N GLY A 38 3.65 -7.11 8.17
CA GLY A 38 3.41 -8.14 9.19
C GLY A 38 3.93 -7.76 10.59
N ARG A 39 4.17 -6.46 10.84
CA ARG A 39 4.77 -5.97 12.09
C ARG A 39 3.71 -5.41 13.03
N SER A 40 3.98 -5.53 14.33
CA SER A 40 3.15 -4.89 15.35
C SER A 40 3.31 -3.36 15.35
N ARG A 41 2.31 -2.62 15.85
CA ARG A 41 2.41 -1.17 16.03
C ARG A 41 3.55 -0.77 16.98
N VAL A 42 3.82 -1.60 18.00
CA VAL A 42 4.91 -1.37 18.96
C VAL A 42 6.26 -1.46 18.24
N SER A 43 6.43 -2.46 17.38
CA SER A 43 7.62 -2.59 16.54
C SER A 43 7.78 -1.37 15.63
N ALA A 44 6.70 -0.89 15.01
CA ALA A 44 6.74 0.29 14.15
C ALA A 44 7.26 1.55 14.88
N TYR A 45 6.79 1.82 16.10
CA TYR A 45 7.31 2.95 16.91
C TYR A 45 8.81 2.84 17.20
N ARG A 46 9.31 1.62 17.43
CA ARG A 46 10.73 1.38 17.67
C ARG A 46 11.54 1.63 16.38
N LEU A 47 11.05 1.09 15.27
CA LEU A 47 11.67 1.21 13.94
C LEU A 47 11.70 2.64 13.43
N GLU A 48 10.66 3.43 13.67
CA GLU A 48 10.64 4.87 13.39
C GLU A 48 11.83 5.61 14.03
N ARG A 49 12.37 5.09 15.14
CA ARG A 49 13.50 5.70 15.87
C ARG A 49 14.84 5.04 15.54
N SER A 50 14.86 3.75 15.24
CA SER A 50 16.10 2.96 15.13
C SER A 50 16.49 2.58 13.70
N ASP A 51 15.54 2.47 12.78
CA ASP A 51 15.77 2.03 11.41
C ASP A 51 15.75 3.24 10.46
N PRO A 52 16.91 3.67 9.92
CA PRO A 52 16.97 4.84 9.04
C PRO A 52 16.24 4.62 7.70
N ARG A 53 15.93 3.37 7.34
CA ARG A 53 15.18 3.04 6.12
C ARG A 53 13.68 3.09 6.34
N TRP A 54 13.22 3.04 7.59
CA TRP A 54 11.80 3.06 7.91
C TRP A 54 11.13 4.36 7.43
N PRO A 55 9.89 4.31 6.89
CA PRO A 55 9.20 5.51 6.42
C PRO A 55 9.05 6.56 7.54
N LYS A 56 9.35 7.81 7.22
CA LYS A 56 9.25 8.90 8.21
C LYS A 56 7.79 9.16 8.56
N PRO A 57 7.42 9.23 9.85
CA PRO A 57 6.05 9.50 10.27
C PRO A 57 5.68 10.96 9.96
N VAL A 58 4.50 11.15 9.38
CA VAL A 58 3.85 12.45 9.18
C VAL A 58 2.64 12.52 10.12
N LEU A 59 2.61 13.55 10.96
CA LEU A 59 1.50 13.79 11.87
C LEU A 59 0.42 14.62 11.17
N ARG A 60 -0.80 14.09 11.10
CA ARG A 60 -1.99 14.82 10.66
C ARG A 60 -3.04 14.72 11.76
N GLY A 61 -3.22 15.81 12.49
CA GLY A 61 -4.04 15.83 13.71
C GLY A 61 -3.51 14.85 14.75
N LYS A 62 -4.34 13.88 15.16
CA LYS A 62 -4.00 12.86 16.18
C LYS A 62 -3.54 11.52 15.59
N ARG A 63 -3.34 11.44 14.27
CA ARG A 63 -3.01 10.20 13.56
C ARG A 63 -1.64 10.30 12.87
N VAL A 64 -0.96 9.16 12.80
CA VAL A 64 0.34 9.00 12.14
C VAL A 64 0.13 8.35 10.78
N PHE A 65 0.72 8.99 9.78
CA PHE A 65 0.73 8.55 8.39
C PHE A 65 2.16 8.38 7.90
N TYR A 66 2.31 7.65 6.81
CA TYR A 66 3.54 7.54 6.06
C TYR A 66 3.25 7.88 4.60
N LYS A 67 4.23 8.48 3.91
CA LYS A 67 4.11 8.67 2.47
C LYS A 67 4.20 7.32 1.77
N ALA A 68 3.29 7.07 0.84
CA ALA A 68 3.22 5.83 0.09
C ALA A 68 4.53 5.51 -0.66
N ILE A 69 5.19 6.54 -1.21
CA ILE A 69 6.48 6.39 -1.88
C ILE A 69 7.58 5.84 -0.95
N ASP A 70 7.61 6.30 0.31
CA ASP A 70 8.60 5.85 1.28
C ASP A 70 8.27 4.44 1.80
N CYS A 71 6.99 4.14 1.98
CA CYS A 71 6.52 2.78 2.25
C CYS A 71 6.92 1.80 1.15
N LYS A 72 6.74 2.17 -0.13
CA LYS A 72 7.14 1.35 -1.28
C LYS A 72 8.64 1.12 -1.32
N ARG A 73 9.44 2.17 -1.13
CA ARG A 73 10.91 2.07 -1.03
C ARG A 73 11.35 1.13 0.09
N TYR A 74 10.73 1.25 1.27
CA TYR A 74 11.01 0.35 2.38
C TYR A 74 10.71 -1.10 2.03
N LEU A 75 9.50 -1.38 1.54
CA LEU A 75 9.05 -2.72 1.16
C LEU A 75 9.98 -3.36 0.13
N LEU A 76 10.44 -2.59 -0.86
CA LEU A 76 11.44 -3.06 -1.83
C LEU A 76 12.80 -3.36 -1.17
N SER A 77 13.21 -2.57 -0.18
CA SER A 77 14.48 -2.77 0.52
C SER A 77 14.50 -3.96 1.49
N VAL A 78 13.33 -4.37 1.99
CA VAL A 78 13.19 -5.49 2.94
C VAL A 78 12.77 -6.79 2.27
N GLN A 79 12.24 -6.76 1.05
CA GLN A 79 12.00 -7.97 0.28
C GLN A 79 13.36 -8.57 -0.11
N PRO A 80 13.72 -9.77 0.38
CA PRO A 80 14.94 -10.44 0.00
C PRO A 80 14.77 -10.97 -1.42
N GLY A 81 15.05 -10.12 -2.41
CA GLY A 81 15.22 -10.49 -3.81
C GLY A 81 14.03 -11.21 -4.47
N ASP A 82 13.16 -10.43 -5.10
CA ASP A 82 12.67 -10.82 -6.44
C ASP A 82 13.69 -10.30 -7.49
N ASN A 83 14.98 -10.58 -7.24
CA ASN A 83 16.05 -10.55 -8.22
C ASN A 83 16.14 -11.96 -8.82
N LYS A 84 15.06 -12.44 -9.44
CA LYS A 84 15.21 -13.48 -10.45
C LYS A 84 15.53 -12.77 -11.77
N ALA A 85 16.77 -13.01 -12.20
CA ALA A 85 17.26 -12.77 -13.55
C ALA A 85 16.35 -13.38 -14.63
#